data_AF-A0A0G4NGT3-F1
#
_entry.id   AF-A0A0G4NGT3-F1
#
_cell.length_a   1.000
_cell.length_b   1.000
_cell.length_c   1.000
_cell.angle_alpha   90.00
_cell.angle_beta   90.00
_cell.angle_gamma   90.00
#
_symmetry.space_group_name_H-M   'P 1'
#
loop_
_entity.id
_entity.type
_entity.pdbx_description
1 polymer ?
#
loop_
_entity_poly.entity_id
_entity_poly.type
_entity_poly.pdbx_seq_one_letter_code
_entity_poly.pdbx_strand_id
1 'polypeptide(L)'
;MLRYQIRHRMRQIKRDDRQISYEGVASLTSGELQMACASRGIRTQSVSPARMREYLQQWLDLRLKEAVPSTLLVLSNAYMYGQGAGGATSQIDALVGVLSSIPDELLHEIALEIETSQGAATNKQRLE
;
A
#
# COMPACT_ATOMS: atom_id res chain seq x y z
N MET A 1 -1.89 12.43 17.49
CA MET A 1 -2.55 13.15 16.37
C MET A 1 -2.22 12.58 14.99
N LEU A 2 -0.94 12.43 14.59
CA LEU A 2 -0.57 11.98 13.22
C LEU A 2 -1.14 10.60 12.82
N ARG A 3 -1.04 9.60 13.71
CA ARG A 3 -1.59 8.25 13.48
C ARG A 3 -3.10 8.27 13.16
N TYR A 4 -3.85 9.16 13.81
CA TYR A 4 -5.27 9.33 13.55
C TYR A 4 -5.52 9.94 12.16
N GLN A 5 -4.77 10.99 11.80
CA GLN A 5 -4.89 11.65 10.48
C GLN A 5 -4.59 10.67 9.33
N ILE A 6 -3.54 9.86 9.46
CA ILE A 6 -3.19 8.84 8.47
C ILE A 6 -4.33 7.82 8.34
N ARG A 7 -4.82 7.26 9.46
CA ARG A 7 -5.94 6.30 9.43
C ARG A 7 -7.21 6.91 8.86
N HIS A 8 -7.48 8.17 9.15
CA HIS A 8 -8.61 8.89 8.58
C HIS A 8 -8.48 9.00 7.06
N ARG A 9 -7.30 9.39 6.57
CA ARG A 9 -7.03 9.48 5.13
C ARG A 9 -7.12 8.12 4.44
N MET A 10 -6.57 7.07 5.05
CA MET A 10 -6.67 5.70 4.51
C MET A 10 -8.13 5.21 4.41
N ARG A 11 -9.01 5.59 5.34
CA ARG A 11 -10.45 5.30 5.24
C ARG A 11 -11.13 6.03 4.09
N GLN A 12 -10.72 7.26 3.79
CA GLN A 12 -11.23 8.00 2.63
C GLN A 12 -10.78 7.33 1.33
N ILE A 13 -9.48 7.03 1.20
CA ILE A 13 -8.93 6.30 0.04
C ILE A 13 -9.66 4.96 -0.13
N LYS A 14 -9.95 4.25 0.96
CA LYS A 14 -10.70 2.98 0.89
C LYS A 14 -12.06 3.10 0.22
N ARG A 15 -12.78 4.18 0.48
CA ARG A 15 -14.10 4.44 -0.10
C ARG A 15 -13.96 4.82 -1.57
N ASP A 16 -13.01 5.71 -1.86
CA ASP A 16 -12.66 6.16 -3.20
C ASP A 16 -12.23 4.99 -4.11
N ASP A 17 -11.41 4.05 -3.62
CA ASP A 17 -11.01 2.86 -4.38
C ASP A 17 -12.21 2.02 -4.84
N ARG A 18 -13.22 1.87 -3.99
CA ARG A 18 -14.43 1.10 -4.34
C ARG A 18 -15.25 1.83 -5.39
N GLN A 19 -15.36 3.15 -5.26
CA GLN A 19 -16.09 3.97 -6.22
C GLN A 19 -15.39 3.97 -7.59
N ILE A 20 -14.08 4.24 -7.63
CA ILE A 20 -13.30 4.19 -8.87
C ILE A 20 -13.34 2.79 -9.48
N SER A 21 -13.25 1.73 -8.68
CA SER A 21 -13.34 0.36 -9.20
C SER A 21 -14.72 0.03 -9.78
N TYR A 22 -15.78 0.66 -9.27
CA TYR A 22 -17.15 0.46 -9.77
C TYR A 22 -17.39 1.22 -11.08
N GLU A 23 -16.94 2.47 -11.16
CA GLU A 23 -17.08 3.33 -12.34
C GLU A 23 -16.06 3.00 -13.45
N GLY A 24 -14.91 2.43 -13.06
CA GLY A 24 -13.78 2.10 -13.90
C GLY A 24 -12.75 3.23 -13.99
N VAL A 25 -11.46 2.91 -13.97
CA VAL A 25 -10.36 3.90 -14.06
C VAL A 25 -10.44 4.77 -15.33
N ALA A 26 -11.03 4.25 -16.40
CA ALA A 26 -11.24 4.98 -17.65
C ALA A 26 -12.27 6.12 -17.55
N SER A 27 -13.15 6.12 -16.55
CA SER A 27 -14.16 7.18 -16.35
C SER A 27 -13.54 8.48 -15.84
N LEU A 28 -12.35 8.41 -15.22
CA LEU A 28 -11.70 9.55 -14.58
C LEU A 28 -11.20 10.58 -15.61
N THR A 29 -11.53 11.84 -15.35
CA THR A 29 -10.88 12.98 -16.01
C THR A 29 -9.39 13.05 -15.65
N SER A 30 -8.60 13.81 -16.43
CA SER A 30 -7.17 13.97 -16.15
C SER A 30 -6.88 14.53 -14.76
N GLY A 31 -7.72 15.44 -14.26
CA GLY A 31 -7.59 16.01 -12.92
C GLY A 31 -7.92 15.01 -11.82
N GLU A 32 -9.01 14.25 -11.98
CA GLU A 32 -9.39 13.20 -11.02
C GLU A 32 -8.36 12.08 -10.98
N LEU A 33 -7.84 11.66 -12.13
CA LEU A 33 -6.77 10.66 -12.22
C LEU A 33 -5.53 11.12 -11.45
N GLN A 34 -5.08 12.35 -11.68
CA GLN A 34 -3.90 12.90 -11.00
C GLN A 34 -4.13 12.97 -9.48
N MET A 35 -5.30 13.44 -9.04
CA MET A 35 -5.66 13.50 -7.62
C MET A 35 -5.78 12.12 -6.97
N ALA A 36 -6.36 11.15 -7.69
CA ALA A 36 -6.48 9.78 -7.24
C ALA A 36 -5.11 9.12 -7.06
N CYS A 37 -4.22 9.28 -8.04
CA CYS A 37 -2.84 8.79 -7.97
C CYS A 37 -2.06 9.45 -6.83
N ALA A 38 -2.05 10.78 -6.75
CA ALA A 38 -1.32 11.52 -5.72
C ALA A 38 -1.78 11.14 -4.30
N SER A 39 -3.09 10.97 -4.11
CA SER A 39 -3.66 10.56 -2.82
C SER A 39 -3.20 9.18 -2.35
N ARG A 40 -2.78 8.31 -3.29
CA ARG A 40 -2.28 6.96 -3.05
C ARG A 40 -0.73 6.90 -3.00
N GLY A 41 -0.07 8.05 -3.12
CA GLY A 41 1.40 8.13 -3.19
C GLY A 41 1.97 7.67 -4.53
N ILE A 42 1.14 7.44 -5.55
CA ILE A 42 1.58 7.06 -6.89
C ILE A 42 2.21 8.27 -7.58
N ARG A 43 3.33 8.06 -8.28
CA ARG A 43 4.03 9.12 -9.01
C ARG A 43 3.16 9.71 -10.11
N THR A 44 2.96 11.02 -10.06
CA THR A 44 2.18 11.77 -11.06
C THR A 44 3.03 12.70 -11.92
N GLN A 45 4.19 13.14 -11.42
CA GLN A 45 5.06 14.04 -12.15
C GLN A 45 5.88 13.25 -13.18
N SER A 46 5.94 13.77 -14.41
CA SER A 46 6.65 13.14 -15.54
C SER A 46 6.15 11.74 -15.90
N VAL A 47 4.89 11.43 -15.56
CA VAL A 47 4.21 10.17 -15.91
C VAL A 47 3.05 10.49 -16.83
N SER A 48 2.92 9.75 -17.94
CA SER A 48 1.81 9.96 -18.87
C SER A 48 0.46 9.57 -18.25
N PRO A 49 -0.67 10.16 -18.69
CA PRO A 49 -1.99 9.76 -18.20
C PRO A 49 -2.32 8.28 -18.43
N ALA A 50 -1.84 7.68 -19.52
CA ALA A 50 -2.01 6.24 -19.77
C ALA A 50 -1.30 5.42 -18.68
N ARG A 51 -0.05 5.77 -18.36
CA ARG A 51 0.73 5.09 -17.34
C ARG A 51 0.18 5.31 -15.93
N MET A 52 -0.36 6.49 -15.62
CA MET A 52 -1.07 6.74 -14.36
C MET A 52 -2.30 5.82 -14.21
N ARG A 53 -3.06 5.56 -15.29
CA ARG A 53 -4.17 4.60 -15.25
C ARG A 53 -3.70 3.19 -14.97
N GLU A 54 -2.60 2.76 -15.57
CA GLU A 54 -2.00 1.45 -15.28
C GLU A 54 -1.59 1.32 -13.82
N TYR A 55 -0.92 2.34 -13.26
CA TYR A 55 -0.54 2.33 -11.84
C TYR A 55 -1.74 2.36 -10.89
N LEU A 56 -2.77 3.15 -11.22
CA LEU A 56 -4.00 3.19 -10.43
C LEU A 56 -4.73 1.84 -10.50
N GLN A 57 -4.77 1.20 -11.66
CA GLN A 57 -5.36 -0.12 -11.82
C GLN A 57 -4.61 -1.17 -10.99
N GLN A 58 -3.27 -1.18 -11.03
CA GLN A 58 -2.45 -2.08 -10.21
C GLN A 58 -2.70 -1.87 -8.71
N TRP A 59 -2.79 -0.61 -8.26
CA TRP A 59 -3.17 -0.29 -6.88
C TRP A 59 -4.53 -0.88 -6.49
N LEU A 60 -5.55 -0.71 -7.34
CA LEU A 60 -6.89 -1.23 -7.08
C LEU A 60 -6.89 -2.76 -7.03
N ASP A 61 -6.17 -3.42 -7.93
CA ASP A 61 -6.09 -4.88 -7.96
C ASP A 61 -5.43 -5.42 -6.69
N LEU A 62 -4.26 -4.91 -6.31
CA LEU A 62 -3.58 -5.34 -5.08
C LEU A 62 -4.43 -5.10 -3.84
N ARG A 63 -5.17 -4.00 -3.81
CA ARG A 63 -5.91 -3.61 -2.62
C ARG A 63 -7.27 -4.30 -2.49
N LEU A 64 -8.01 -4.42 -3.59
CA LEU A 64 -9.39 -4.90 -3.58
C LEU A 64 -9.49 -6.40 -3.88
N LYS A 65 -8.56 -6.96 -4.68
CA LYS A 65 -8.53 -8.38 -5.02
C LYS A 65 -7.57 -9.15 -4.12
N GLU A 66 -6.33 -8.68 -4.01
CA GLU A 66 -5.29 -9.35 -3.21
C GLU A 66 -5.29 -8.92 -1.72
N ALA A 67 -6.22 -8.03 -1.34
CA ALA A 67 -6.40 -7.55 0.04
C ALA A 67 -5.12 -6.97 0.70
N VAL A 68 -4.17 -6.47 -0.08
CA VAL A 68 -2.92 -5.90 0.44
C VAL A 68 -3.23 -4.64 1.28
N PRO A 69 -2.72 -4.54 2.52
CA PRO A 69 -2.94 -3.38 3.37
C PRO A 69 -2.48 -2.07 2.72
N SER A 70 -3.33 -1.05 2.76
CA SER A 70 -3.07 0.24 2.09
C SER A 70 -1.85 0.96 2.64
N THR A 71 -1.53 0.77 3.92
CA THR A 71 -0.31 1.30 4.53
C THR A 71 0.95 0.70 3.90
N LEU A 72 0.97 -0.62 3.64
CA LEU A 72 2.08 -1.27 2.96
C LEU A 72 2.19 -0.81 1.50
N LEU A 73 1.07 -0.64 0.80
CA LEU A 73 1.07 -0.11 -0.56
C LEU A 73 1.63 1.32 -0.64
N VAL A 74 1.31 2.19 0.32
CA VAL A 74 1.91 3.54 0.38
C VAL A 74 3.43 3.47 0.63
N LEU A 75 3.89 2.59 1.52
CA LEU A 75 5.33 2.39 1.76
C LEU A 75 6.04 1.84 0.53
N SER A 76 5.42 0.90 -0.19
CA SER A 76 5.92 0.39 -1.47
C SER A 76 6.07 1.51 -2.49
N ASN A 77 5.08 2.40 -2.61
CA ASN A 77 5.17 3.56 -3.49
C ASN A 77 6.32 4.49 -3.06
N ALA A 78 6.49 4.74 -1.76
CA ALA A 78 7.59 5.54 -1.24
C ALA A 78 8.96 4.93 -1.58
N TYR A 79 9.11 3.61 -1.47
CA TYR A 79 10.32 2.88 -1.83
C TYR A 79 10.71 3.09 -3.30
N MET A 80 9.73 3.14 -4.21
CA MET A 80 9.96 3.43 -5.64
C MET A 80 10.49 4.85 -5.91
N TYR A 81 10.33 5.82 -5.00
CA TYR A 81 10.96 7.13 -5.16
C TYR A 81 12.46 7.11 -4.84
N GLY A 82 12.91 6.22 -3.96
CA GLY A 82 14.30 6.13 -3.53
C GLY A 82 15.24 5.46 -4.54
N GLN A 83 14.73 4.60 -5.42
CA GLN A 83 15.55 3.81 -6.35
C GLN A 83 16.02 4.54 -7.62
N GLY A 84 15.69 5.83 -7.77
CA GLY A 84 16.05 6.61 -8.97
C GLY A 84 15.27 6.17 -10.22
N ALA A 85 15.30 7.01 -11.27
CA ALA A 85 14.48 6.83 -12.48
C ALA A 85 14.85 5.61 -13.36
N GLY A 86 15.84 4.80 -12.96
CA GLY A 86 16.39 3.69 -13.76
C GLY A 86 15.96 2.29 -13.32
N GLY A 87 15.36 2.13 -12.14
CA GLY A 87 14.84 0.84 -11.70
C GLY A 87 13.40 0.67 -12.17
N ALA A 88 13.17 -0.11 -13.22
CA ALA A 88 11.85 -0.63 -13.54
C ALA A 88 11.45 -1.69 -12.50
N THR A 89 11.35 -1.29 -11.24
CA THR A 89 10.82 -2.15 -10.18
C THR A 89 9.30 -2.12 -10.28
N SER A 90 8.71 -3.28 -10.47
CA SER A 90 7.26 -3.42 -10.42
C SER A 90 6.76 -3.03 -9.02
N GLN A 91 5.48 -2.70 -8.90
CA GLN A 91 4.89 -2.43 -7.58
C GLN A 91 5.04 -3.63 -6.63
N ILE A 92 5.13 -4.85 -7.18
CA ILE A 92 5.40 -6.08 -6.43
C ILE A 92 6.85 -6.09 -5.92
N ASP A 93 7.84 -5.77 -6.74
CA ASP A 93 9.24 -5.75 -6.31
C ASP A 93 9.47 -4.72 -5.20
N ALA A 94 8.80 -3.57 -5.30
CA ALA A 94 8.82 -2.57 -4.24
C ALA A 94 8.15 -3.05 -2.95
N LEU A 95 7.05 -3.82 -3.06
CA LEU A 95 6.40 -4.44 -1.91
C LEU A 95 7.32 -5.48 -1.24
N VAL A 96 7.98 -6.32 -2.04
CA VAL A 96 8.98 -7.29 -1.56
C VAL A 96 10.12 -6.55 -0.87
N GLY A 97 10.65 -5.48 -1.47
CA GLY A 97 11.71 -4.67 -0.85
C GLY A 97 11.32 -4.08 0.51
N VAL A 98 10.07 -3.60 0.65
CA VAL A 98 9.56 -3.11 1.93
C VAL A 98 9.43 -4.25 2.95
N LEU A 99 8.89 -5.40 2.56
CA LEU A 99 8.76 -6.56 3.46
C LEU A 99 10.12 -7.08 3.91
N SER A 100 11.09 -7.19 3.00
CA SER A 100 12.46 -7.60 3.31
C SER A 100 13.24 -6.60 4.15
N SER A 101 12.76 -5.36 4.29
CA SER A 101 13.40 -4.35 5.15
C SER A 101 12.91 -4.38 6.60
N ILE A 102 11.89 -5.19 6.89
CA ILE A 102 11.38 -5.37 8.26
C ILE A 102 12.34 -6.30 9.00
N PRO A 103 12.88 -5.90 10.17
CA PRO A 103 13.73 -6.77 10.99
C PRO A 103 12.98 -8.02 11.46
N ASP A 104 13.65 -9.17 11.47
CA ASP A 104 13.07 -10.46 11.87
C ASP A 104 12.58 -10.44 13.32
N GLU A 105 13.24 -9.68 14.20
CA GLU A 105 12.83 -9.53 15.61
C GLU A 105 11.42 -8.93 15.74
N LEU A 106 11.08 -7.98 14.84
CA LEU A 106 9.77 -7.34 14.82
C LEU A 106 8.69 -8.29 14.31
N LEU A 107 9.02 -9.18 13.38
CA LEU A 107 8.10 -10.21 12.91
C LEU A 107 7.75 -11.19 14.02
N HIS A 108 8.75 -11.59 14.81
CA HIS A 108 8.57 -12.48 15.95
C HIS A 108 7.68 -11.85 17.03
N GLU A 109 7.94 -10.58 17.38
CA GLU A 109 7.14 -9.84 18.36
C GLU A 109 5.67 -9.71 17.93
N ILE A 110 5.41 -9.36 16.67
CA ILE A 110 4.04 -9.24 16.14
C ILE A 110 3.35 -10.61 16.11
N ALA A 111 4.04 -11.67 15.71
CA ALA A 111 3.47 -13.03 15.73
C ALA A 111 3.05 -13.43 17.15
N LEU A 112 3.91 -13.16 18.14
CA LEU A 112 3.63 -13.41 19.55
C LEU A 112 2.43 -12.59 20.05
N GLU A 113 2.34 -11.30 19.68
CA GLU A 113 1.20 -10.45 20.01
C GLU A 113 -0.11 -10.99 19.44
N ILE A 114 -0.10 -11.46 18.17
CA ILE A 114 -1.29 -12.04 17.52
C ILE A 114 -1.74 -13.30 18.24
N GLU A 115 -0.82 -14.24 18.52
CA GLU A 115 -1.12 -15.48 19.23
C GLU A 115 -1.61 -15.23 20.66
N THR A 116 -1.04 -14.24 21.34
CA THR A 116 -1.47 -13.82 22.69
C THR A 116 -2.88 -13.22 22.64
N SER A 117 -3.16 -12.39 21.63
CA SER A 117 -4.48 -11.78 21.41
C SER A 117 -5.56 -12.79 21.04
N GLN A 118 -5.17 -13.91 20.39
CA GLN A 118 -6.06 -15.01 20.04
C GLN A 118 -6.17 -16.08 21.15
N GLY A 119 -5.45 -15.93 22.26
CA GLY A 119 -5.46 -16.89 23.37
C GLY A 119 -4.72 -18.20 23.08
N ALA A 120 -3.90 -18.24 22.03
CA ALA A 120 -3.16 -19.42 21.57
C ALA A 120 -1.70 -19.45 22.06
N ALA A 121 -1.18 -18.35 22.62
CA ALA A 121 0.22 -18.25 23.03
C ALA A 121 0.57 -19.25 24.14
N THR A 122 1.53 -20.14 23.87
CA THR A 122 2.06 -21.08 24.86
C THR A 122 3.22 -20.45 25.64
N ASN A 123 3.41 -20.84 26.91
CA ASN A 123 4.49 -20.30 27.77
C ASN A 123 5.91 -20.51 27.19
N LYS A 124 6.10 -21.45 26.25
CA LYS A 124 7.37 -21.68 25.56
C LYS A 124 7.71 -20.56 24.56
N GLN A 125 6.73 -20.06 23.82
CA GLN A 125 6.93 -18.99 22.84
C GLN A 125 7.21 -17.63 23.52
N ARG A 126 6.78 -17.43 24.77
CA ARG A 126 7.02 -16.17 25.52
C ARG A 126 8.45 -16.00 26.02
N LEU A 127 9.28 -17.04 25.92
CA LEU A 127 10.65 -17.11 26.48
C LEU A 127 11.75 -17.10 25.40
N GLU A 128 11.36 -17.17 24.12
CA GLU A 128 12.23 -17.05 22.94
C GLU A 128 12.06 -15.67 22.29
#